data_AF-A0A8T3RY38-F1
#
_entry.id   AF-A0A8T3RY38-F1
#
_cell.length_a   1.000
_cell.length_b   1.000
_cell.length_c   1.000
_cell.angle_alpha   90.00
_cell.angle_beta   90.00
_cell.angle_gamma   90.00
#
_symmetry.space_group_name_H-M   'P 1'
#
loop_
_entity.id
_entity.type
_entity.pdbx_description
1 polymer ?
#
loop_
_entity_poly.entity_id
_entity_poly.type
_entity_poly.pdbx_seq_one_letter_code
_entity_poly.pdbx_strand_id
1 'polypeptide(L)'
;AMPLLLALYLLARTLFIAFAGIDEVHRHSAMADEADREWWARLSGWILLIAFGWVAVTTICFLGGWLLEWFENRDLAALVKGVVAALGGASGLAAALIGGGAKTAATDDPNSGITGIRKLALAAAAPLFAICVIVVVGWGTIWLGELVTRSPNAFDVMAHAGTPVHGLPLETALIFLGVPPALCLLALLAGLFVNVNRFSLHGLYRNRLVRAYLGASNPERKPDPFTGFALEDNLLLHDLWHKDSQRPLPIINVTLNLVRSAEKLAWQQRKAESFSMTPFFCGNFQEGYRRSAEYGGPSGISVGTAVTISGAAANPNMGYCSSPVLGFLLTMFNMRLGAWLGNTNRYGDKTCNQPGPRQAVWPLLAEMFGLTTNTGHYVSLSDGGHFDNLGLYEAVLRRSHYIQASDAGQDDKFAFEDLGNAIRKIRIDLGIPIAFKRAIRILPRSEKGSGMYCAVADICYGKIDGGDALDGKLIYIKPTLRVGAPVPYDVYSYAESRPMFPHEPTSDQWFTESQFESYRALGFHLLEQVGAGKSFASLTEFMQQVEKNIEEASTARSSKLEV
;
A
#
# COMPACT_ATOMS: atom_id res chain seq x y z
N ALA A 1 -23.84 17.27 24.90
CA ALA A 1 -22.94 18.42 25.16
C ALA A 1 -21.47 18.06 24.92
N MET A 2 -20.89 17.11 25.67
CA MET A 2 -19.46 16.77 25.57
C MET A 2 -19.00 16.26 24.18
N PRO A 3 -19.71 15.35 23.49
CA PRO A 3 -19.34 14.96 22.12
C PRO A 3 -19.37 16.10 21.10
N LEU A 4 -20.30 17.05 21.27
CA LEU A 4 -20.42 18.22 20.40
C LEU A 4 -19.23 19.19 20.61
N LEU A 5 -18.81 19.37 21.86
CA LEU A 5 -17.64 20.19 22.20
C LEU A 5 -16.34 19.56 21.68
N LEU A 6 -16.20 18.24 21.80
CA LEU A 6 -15.07 17.52 21.22
C LEU A 6 -15.09 17.56 19.68
N ALA A 7 -16.26 17.47 19.05
CA ALA A 7 -16.39 17.59 17.59
C ALA A 7 -16.01 18.99 17.10
N LEU A 8 -16.45 20.05 17.78
CA LEU A 8 -16.06 21.44 17.48
C LEU A 8 -14.55 21.65 17.63
N TYR A 9 -13.95 21.07 18.66
CA TYR A 9 -12.51 21.10 18.86
C TYR A 9 -11.76 20.36 17.74
N LEU A 10 -12.21 19.17 17.34
CA LEU A 10 -11.63 18.41 16.23
C LEU A 10 -11.76 19.15 14.90
N LEU A 11 -12.91 19.81 14.66
CA LEU A 11 -13.13 20.62 13.46
C LEU A 11 -12.18 21.82 13.43
N ALA A 12 -12.12 22.60 14.52
CA ALA A 12 -11.23 23.76 14.63
C ALA A 12 -9.75 23.37 14.40
N ARG A 13 -9.35 22.19 14.91
CA ARG A 13 -8.00 21.66 14.69
C ARG A 13 -7.74 21.18 13.27
N THR A 14 -8.72 20.52 12.66
CA THR A 14 -8.60 20.09 11.26
C THR A 14 -8.41 21.29 10.35
N LEU A 15 -9.15 22.38 10.62
CA LEU A 15 -8.98 23.66 9.94
C LEU A 15 -7.59 24.26 10.23
N PHE A 16 -7.13 24.27 11.48
CA PHE A 16 -5.79 24.76 11.82
C PHE A 16 -4.69 24.02 11.08
N ILE A 17 -4.71 22.68 11.05
CA ILE A 17 -3.72 21.87 10.32
C ILE A 17 -3.78 22.17 8.81
N ALA A 18 -4.98 22.31 8.24
CA ALA A 18 -5.15 22.67 6.83
C ALA A 18 -4.57 24.07 6.51
N PHE A 19 -4.79 25.06 7.38
CA PHE A 19 -4.26 26.42 7.19
C PHE A 19 -2.76 26.53 7.49
N ALA A 20 -2.24 25.82 8.50
CA ALA A 20 -0.82 25.77 8.80
C ALA A 20 0.00 25.15 7.63
N GLY A 21 -0.59 24.17 6.93
CA GLY A 21 0.00 23.54 5.74
C GLY A 21 0.29 24.49 4.56
N ILE A 22 -0.30 25.69 4.55
CA ILE A 22 -0.10 26.74 3.53
C ILE A 22 1.30 27.35 3.66
N ASP A 23 1.75 27.55 4.89
CA ASP A 23 3.02 28.21 5.22
C ASP A 23 4.23 27.25 5.07
N GLU A 24 3.96 25.94 5.04
CA GLU A 24 4.94 24.87 4.89
C GLU A 24 5.50 24.74 3.47
N VAL A 25 4.81 25.27 2.45
CA VAL A 25 5.29 25.25 1.04
C VAL A 25 6.58 26.09 0.86
N HIS A 26 6.90 26.96 1.81
CA HIS A 26 8.05 27.87 1.75
C HIS A 26 9.15 27.57 2.79
N ARG A 27 8.99 26.58 3.68
CA ARG A 27 9.98 26.27 4.72
C ARG A 27 10.85 25.06 4.33
N HIS A 28 12.13 25.12 4.71
CA HIS A 28 13.13 24.09 4.43
C HIS A 28 12.98 22.81 5.30
N SER A 29 11.98 22.73 6.17
CA SER A 29 11.85 21.70 7.22
C SER A 29 10.66 20.76 7.03
N ALA A 30 10.43 20.29 5.80
CA ALA A 30 9.29 19.40 5.48
C ALA A 30 9.17 18.15 6.37
N MET A 31 10.28 17.64 6.92
CA MET A 31 10.27 16.51 7.85
C MET A 31 9.79 16.88 9.25
N ALA A 32 10.15 18.08 9.76
CA ALA A 32 9.69 18.55 11.06
C ALA A 32 8.17 18.74 11.08
N ASP A 33 7.63 19.32 10.00
CA ASP A 33 6.19 19.53 9.82
C ASP A 33 5.41 18.20 9.81
N GLU A 34 6.03 17.13 9.29
CA GLU A 34 5.44 15.79 9.27
C GLU A 34 5.36 15.15 10.66
N ALA A 35 6.38 15.36 11.51
CA ALA A 35 6.38 14.87 12.88
C ALA A 35 5.31 15.57 13.72
N ASP A 36 5.18 16.89 13.58
CA ASP A 36 4.14 17.67 14.25
C ASP A 36 2.74 17.18 13.84
N ARG A 37 2.52 16.96 12.53
CA ARG A 37 1.23 16.45 12.03
C ARG A 37 0.88 15.09 12.61
N GLU A 38 1.84 14.17 12.69
CA GLU A 38 1.62 12.84 13.26
C GLU A 38 1.28 12.92 14.75
N TRP A 39 1.95 13.79 15.50
CA TRP A 39 1.64 14.05 16.91
C TRP A 39 0.18 14.53 17.07
N TRP A 40 -0.23 15.52 16.27
CA TRP A 40 -1.60 16.02 16.29
C TRP A 40 -2.63 14.98 15.84
N ALA A 41 -2.30 14.15 14.86
CA ALA A 41 -3.17 13.07 14.39
C ALA A 41 -3.41 12.03 15.48
N ARG A 42 -2.36 11.62 16.21
CA ARG A 42 -2.48 10.68 17.34
C ARG A 42 -3.31 11.24 18.48
N LEU A 43 -3.06 12.49 18.86
CA LEU A 43 -3.86 13.15 19.89
C LEU A 43 -5.34 13.24 19.49
N SER A 44 -5.61 13.57 18.22
CA SER A 44 -6.99 13.61 17.69
C SER A 44 -7.64 12.22 17.74
N GLY A 45 -6.89 11.16 17.43
CA GLY A 45 -7.34 9.77 17.59
C GLY A 45 -7.73 9.42 19.03
N TRP A 46 -6.92 9.83 20.03
CA TRP A 46 -7.25 9.64 21.45
C TRP A 46 -8.51 10.40 21.86
N ILE A 47 -8.67 11.64 21.41
CA ILE A 47 -9.85 12.45 21.71
C ILE A 47 -11.10 11.83 21.09
N LEU A 48 -10.99 11.33 19.86
CA LEU A 48 -12.07 10.64 19.17
C LEU A 48 -12.43 9.33 19.88
N LEU A 49 -11.45 8.56 20.34
CA LEU A 49 -11.69 7.35 21.15
C LEU A 49 -12.45 7.68 22.44
N ILE A 50 -12.05 8.74 23.15
CA ILE A 50 -12.74 9.22 24.36
C ILE A 50 -14.18 9.65 24.03
N ALA A 51 -14.37 10.40 22.93
CA ALA A 51 -15.69 10.83 22.48
C ALA A 51 -16.60 9.64 22.17
N PHE A 52 -16.10 8.64 21.43
CA PHE A 52 -16.84 7.42 21.11
C PHE A 52 -17.14 6.59 22.37
N GLY A 53 -16.17 6.45 23.27
CA GLY A 53 -16.37 5.78 24.56
C GLY A 53 -17.48 6.46 25.37
N TRP A 54 -17.49 7.79 25.40
CA TRP A 54 -18.54 8.56 26.06
C TRP A 54 -19.92 8.37 25.40
N VAL A 55 -20.00 8.39 24.07
CA VAL A 55 -21.25 8.12 23.33
C VAL A 55 -21.74 6.71 23.58
N ALA A 56 -20.85 5.72 23.60
CA ALA A 56 -21.21 4.33 23.87
C ALA A 56 -21.75 4.16 25.29
N VAL A 57 -21.04 4.68 26.31
CA VAL A 57 -21.47 4.62 27.71
C VAL A 57 -22.81 5.32 27.90
N THR A 58 -22.96 6.54 27.36
CA THR A 58 -24.22 7.29 27.49
C THR A 58 -25.37 6.59 26.77
N THR A 59 -25.15 6.08 25.56
CA THR A 59 -26.15 5.27 24.84
C THR A 59 -26.57 4.06 25.66
N ILE A 60 -25.62 3.34 26.27
CA ILE A 60 -25.91 2.19 27.15
C ILE A 60 -26.72 2.63 28.38
N CYS A 61 -26.38 3.75 29.01
CA CYS A 61 -27.13 4.26 30.15
C CYS A 61 -28.58 4.63 29.77
N PHE A 62 -28.79 5.30 28.64
CA PHE A 62 -30.12 5.68 28.17
C PHE A 62 -30.94 4.47 27.70
N LEU A 63 -30.34 3.59 26.89
CA LEU A 63 -30.98 2.36 26.45
C LEU A 63 -31.31 1.45 27.64
N GLY A 64 -30.41 1.38 28.62
CA GLY A 64 -30.62 0.64 29.86
C GLY A 64 -31.78 1.19 30.68
N GLY A 65 -31.86 2.51 30.86
CA GLY A 65 -33.01 3.17 31.51
C GLY A 65 -34.32 2.90 30.76
N TRP A 66 -34.33 3.10 29.44
CA TRP A 66 -35.50 2.83 28.60
C TRP A 66 -35.93 1.36 28.63
N LEU A 67 -35.00 0.42 28.59
CA LEU A 67 -35.28 -1.02 28.70
C LEU A 67 -35.86 -1.36 30.07
N LEU A 68 -35.30 -0.82 31.15
CA LEU A 68 -35.83 -1.03 32.51
C LEU A 68 -37.27 -0.51 32.64
N GLU A 69 -37.57 0.68 32.11
CA GLU A 69 -38.93 1.22 32.07
C GLU A 69 -39.86 0.39 31.17
N TRP A 70 -39.37 -0.10 30.02
CA TRP A 70 -40.11 -0.95 29.10
C TRP A 70 -40.52 -2.29 29.74
N PHE A 71 -39.65 -2.89 30.54
CA PHE A 71 -39.93 -4.12 31.31
C PHE A 71 -40.77 -3.86 32.57
N GLU A 72 -40.62 -2.68 33.20
CA GLU A 72 -41.42 -2.28 34.36
C GLU A 72 -42.90 -2.14 34.02
N ASN A 73 -43.22 -1.68 32.81
CA ASN A 73 -44.58 -1.61 32.28
C ASN A 73 -45.23 -2.97 31.92
N ARG A 74 -44.56 -4.11 32.13
CA ARG A 74 -45.05 -5.46 31.78
C ARG A 74 -45.03 -6.48 32.95
N ASP A 75 -45.10 -6.02 34.19
CA ASP A 75 -45.13 -6.85 35.42
C ASP A 75 -43.93 -7.81 35.62
N LEU A 76 -42.84 -7.63 34.88
CA LEU A 76 -41.58 -8.40 35.00
C LEU A 76 -40.51 -7.68 35.85
N ALA A 77 -40.86 -6.55 36.47
CA ALA A 77 -39.95 -5.59 37.09
C ALA A 77 -39.03 -6.18 38.18
N ALA A 78 -39.57 -7.04 39.05
CA ALA A 78 -38.81 -7.59 40.18
C ALA A 78 -37.73 -8.60 39.74
N LEU A 79 -38.03 -9.41 38.72
CA LEU A 79 -37.11 -10.42 38.19
C LEU A 79 -36.00 -9.77 37.34
N VAL A 80 -36.33 -8.75 36.54
CA VAL A 80 -35.35 -8.00 35.75
C VAL A 80 -34.43 -7.16 36.62
N LYS A 81 -34.93 -6.45 37.65
CA LYS A 81 -34.09 -5.68 38.58
C LYS A 81 -33.13 -6.58 39.36
N GLY A 82 -33.59 -7.75 39.81
CA GLY A 82 -32.75 -8.76 40.47
C GLY A 82 -31.70 -9.39 39.55
N VAL A 83 -32.08 -9.73 38.31
CA VAL A 83 -31.17 -10.34 37.32
C VAL A 83 -30.15 -9.32 36.79
N VAL A 84 -30.52 -8.07 36.54
CA VAL A 84 -29.58 -7.02 36.10
C VAL A 84 -28.62 -6.61 37.23
N ALA A 85 -29.08 -6.53 38.48
CA ALA A 85 -28.19 -6.31 39.63
C ALA A 85 -27.24 -7.50 39.87
N ALA A 86 -27.74 -8.73 39.74
CA ALA A 86 -26.94 -9.95 39.88
C ALA A 86 -25.94 -10.13 38.72
N LEU A 87 -26.35 -9.87 37.48
CA LEU A 87 -25.49 -9.92 36.29
C LEU A 87 -24.50 -8.75 36.25
N GLY A 88 -24.86 -7.56 36.72
CA GLY A 88 -23.94 -6.42 36.85
C GLY A 88 -22.84 -6.68 37.89
N GLY A 89 -23.20 -7.26 39.03
CA GLY A 89 -22.23 -7.70 40.05
C GLY A 89 -21.37 -8.89 39.60
N ALA A 90 -21.97 -9.89 38.96
CA ALA A 90 -21.27 -11.09 38.48
C ALA A 90 -20.39 -10.83 37.24
N SER A 91 -20.80 -9.92 36.35
CA SER A 91 -19.99 -9.54 35.17
C SER A 91 -18.81 -8.65 35.53
N GLY A 92 -18.91 -7.79 36.55
CA GLY A 92 -17.77 -7.05 37.09
C GLY A 92 -16.71 -7.97 37.72
N LEU A 93 -17.15 -9.00 38.44
CA LEU A 93 -16.28 -10.07 38.97
C LEU A 93 -15.70 -10.96 37.86
N ALA A 94 -16.49 -11.32 36.84
CA ALA A 94 -16.04 -12.10 35.69
C ALA A 94 -15.06 -11.32 34.80
N ALA A 95 -15.27 -10.03 34.55
CA ALA A 95 -14.35 -9.18 33.80
C ALA A 95 -13.01 -8.97 34.54
N ALA A 96 -13.05 -8.86 35.88
CA ALA A 96 -11.84 -8.83 36.71
C ALA A 96 -11.07 -10.17 36.71
N LEU A 97 -11.77 -11.31 36.60
CA LEU A 97 -11.16 -12.65 36.51
C LEU A 97 -10.70 -13.01 35.09
N ILE A 98 -11.39 -12.56 34.05
CA ILE A 98 -11.06 -12.79 32.65
C ILE A 98 -9.94 -11.85 32.17
N GLY A 99 -9.88 -10.62 32.69
CA GLY A 99 -8.79 -9.66 32.42
C GLY A 99 -7.41 -10.09 32.94
N GLY A 100 -7.34 -11.12 33.79
CA GLY A 100 -6.10 -11.73 34.28
C GLY A 100 -5.64 -12.98 33.53
N GLY A 101 -6.37 -13.44 32.50
CA GLY A 101 -6.10 -14.71 31.80
C GLY A 101 -5.65 -14.52 30.35
N ALA A 102 -4.39 -14.82 30.05
CA ALA A 102 -3.75 -14.70 28.73
C ALA A 102 -4.20 -15.76 27.68
N LYS A 103 -5.51 -16.02 27.55
CA LYS A 103 -6.04 -16.97 26.56
C LYS A 103 -7.35 -16.48 25.94
N THR A 104 -7.25 -15.57 24.97
CA THR A 104 -8.29 -15.32 23.97
C THR A 104 -7.64 -14.72 22.73
N ALA A 105 -6.92 -15.56 21.99
CA ALA A 105 -6.57 -15.28 20.60
C ALA A 105 -7.63 -15.96 19.72
N ALA A 106 -8.24 -15.19 18.83
CA ALA A 106 -9.21 -15.67 17.86
C ALA A 106 -8.54 -16.70 16.93
N THR A 107 -9.10 -17.91 16.87
CA THR A 107 -8.73 -18.94 15.90
C THR A 107 -9.53 -18.71 14.62
N ASP A 108 -8.89 -18.12 13.61
CA ASP A 108 -9.40 -18.11 12.24
C ASP A 108 -9.05 -19.46 11.57
N ASP A 109 -10.06 -20.15 11.07
CA ASP A 109 -9.96 -21.43 10.36
C ASP A 109 -9.53 -21.20 8.88
N PRO A 110 -8.36 -21.68 8.44
CA PRO A 110 -7.80 -21.35 7.12
C PRO A 110 -8.38 -22.13 5.93
N ASN A 111 -9.33 -23.06 6.13
CA ASN A 111 -9.65 -24.07 5.11
C ASN A 111 -10.85 -23.80 4.18
N SER A 112 -11.36 -22.56 4.09
CA SER A 112 -12.46 -22.29 3.13
C SER A 112 -11.94 -22.03 1.71
N GLY A 113 -11.81 -23.10 0.92
CA GLY A 113 -11.59 -23.03 -0.52
C GLY A 113 -12.63 -22.12 -1.21
N ILE A 114 -12.17 -21.27 -2.12
CA ILE A 114 -13.00 -20.24 -2.76
C ILE A 114 -13.95 -20.89 -3.77
N THR A 115 -15.22 -21.07 -3.39
CA THR A 115 -16.30 -21.51 -4.28
C THR A 115 -16.71 -20.40 -5.26
N GLY A 116 -17.23 -20.76 -6.43
CA GLY A 116 -17.63 -19.82 -7.50
C GLY A 116 -18.66 -18.77 -7.08
N ILE A 117 -19.49 -19.09 -6.07
CA ILE A 117 -20.47 -18.16 -5.48
C ILE A 117 -19.77 -17.04 -4.71
N ARG A 118 -18.67 -17.31 -4.01
CA ARG A 118 -17.85 -16.26 -3.37
C ARG A 118 -17.15 -15.36 -4.39
N LYS A 119 -16.71 -15.89 -5.54
CA LYS A 119 -16.16 -15.07 -6.64
C LYS A 119 -17.22 -14.14 -7.24
N LEU A 120 -18.43 -14.63 -7.46
CA LEU A 120 -19.56 -13.80 -7.92
C LEU A 120 -19.97 -12.78 -6.85
N ALA A 121 -19.98 -13.18 -5.58
CA ALA A 121 -20.26 -12.28 -4.45
C ALA A 121 -19.18 -11.19 -4.29
N LEU A 122 -17.90 -11.53 -4.44
CA LEU A 122 -16.78 -10.56 -4.43
C LEU A 122 -16.85 -9.62 -5.64
N ALA A 123 -17.21 -10.13 -6.82
CA ALA A 123 -17.40 -9.31 -8.03
C ALA A 123 -18.62 -8.38 -7.93
N ALA A 124 -19.69 -8.83 -7.26
CA ALA A 124 -20.91 -8.04 -7.02
C ALA A 124 -20.83 -7.15 -5.77
N ALA A 125 -19.91 -7.42 -4.83
CA ALA A 125 -19.78 -6.68 -3.58
C ALA A 125 -19.45 -5.21 -3.83
N ALA A 126 -18.52 -4.93 -4.75
CA ALA A 126 -18.15 -3.57 -5.13
C ALA A 126 -19.34 -2.74 -5.68
N PRO A 127 -20.09 -3.19 -6.71
CA PRO A 127 -21.25 -2.44 -7.19
C PRO A 127 -22.40 -2.41 -6.19
N LEU A 128 -22.67 -3.48 -5.43
CA LEU A 128 -23.69 -3.48 -4.39
C LEU A 128 -23.37 -2.48 -3.28
N PHE A 129 -22.12 -2.44 -2.85
CA PHE A 129 -21.62 -1.48 -1.88
C PHE A 129 -21.75 -0.04 -2.40
N ALA A 130 -21.40 0.21 -3.66
CA ALA A 130 -21.61 1.51 -4.29
C ALA A 130 -23.10 1.92 -4.31
N ILE A 131 -24.01 0.99 -4.61
CA ILE A 131 -25.47 1.22 -4.51
C ILE A 131 -25.87 1.55 -3.08
N CYS A 132 -25.38 0.80 -2.08
CA CYS A 132 -25.66 1.09 -0.67
C CYS A 132 -25.18 2.48 -0.25
N VAL A 133 -23.97 2.89 -0.67
CA VAL A 133 -23.46 4.24 -0.41
C VAL A 133 -24.35 5.29 -1.08
N ILE A 134 -24.75 5.10 -2.34
CA ILE A 134 -25.66 6.01 -3.04
C ILE A 134 -27.00 6.11 -2.33
N VAL A 135 -27.56 5.00 -1.84
CA VAL A 135 -28.81 4.98 -1.08
C VAL A 135 -28.65 5.71 0.26
N VAL A 136 -27.56 5.49 0.99
CA VAL A 136 -27.29 6.18 2.27
C VAL A 136 -27.06 7.67 2.05
N VAL A 137 -26.29 8.06 1.04
CA VAL A 137 -26.10 9.47 0.67
C VAL A 137 -27.42 10.09 0.24
N GLY A 138 -28.20 9.38 -0.59
CA GLY A 138 -29.54 9.79 -1.00
C GLY A 138 -30.47 10.00 0.20
N TRP A 139 -30.49 9.07 1.14
CA TRP A 139 -31.28 9.16 2.36
C TRP A 139 -30.80 10.31 3.26
N GLY A 140 -29.48 10.49 3.39
CA GLY A 140 -28.87 11.61 4.11
C GLY A 140 -29.19 12.96 3.46
N THR A 141 -29.24 13.04 2.13
CA THR A 141 -29.66 14.26 1.42
C THR A 141 -31.14 14.54 1.58
N ILE A 142 -31.99 13.51 1.62
CA ILE A 142 -33.41 13.65 1.93
C ILE A 142 -33.55 14.20 3.36
N TRP A 143 -32.94 13.54 4.34
CA TRP A 143 -32.95 13.96 5.75
C TRP A 143 -32.41 15.38 5.97
N LEU A 144 -31.29 15.74 5.32
CA LEU A 144 -30.75 17.11 5.37
C LEU A 144 -31.73 18.10 4.73
N GLY A 145 -32.39 17.69 3.65
CA GLY A 145 -33.52 18.39 3.04
C GLY A 145 -34.63 18.67 4.02
N GLU A 146 -35.09 17.65 4.73
CA GLU A 146 -36.13 17.78 5.76
C GLU A 146 -35.68 18.72 6.88
N LEU A 147 -34.42 18.63 7.31
CA LEU A 147 -33.86 19.50 8.34
C LEU A 147 -33.80 20.98 7.91
N VAL A 148 -33.40 21.24 6.67
CA VAL A 148 -33.24 22.60 6.12
C VAL A 148 -34.59 23.21 5.73
N THR A 149 -35.48 22.42 5.12
CA THR A 149 -36.78 22.90 4.61
C THR A 149 -37.91 22.76 5.63
N ARG A 150 -37.70 22.03 6.73
CA ARG A 150 -38.72 21.58 7.70
C ARG A 150 -39.90 20.82 7.07
N SER A 151 -39.72 20.32 5.84
CA SER A 151 -40.74 19.57 5.11
C SER A 151 -40.25 18.14 4.89
N PRO A 152 -40.95 17.12 5.43
CA PRO A 152 -40.61 15.71 5.23
C PRO A 152 -40.73 15.25 3.76
N ASN A 153 -41.38 16.05 2.90
CA ASN A 153 -41.69 15.66 1.53
C ASN A 153 -40.90 16.46 0.48
N ALA A 154 -39.91 17.25 0.88
CA ALA A 154 -39.20 18.17 -0.04
C ALA A 154 -38.56 17.48 -1.27
N PHE A 155 -38.30 16.18 -1.20
CA PHE A 155 -37.69 15.38 -2.26
C PHE A 155 -38.52 14.16 -2.70
N ASP A 156 -39.78 14.07 -2.26
CA ASP A 156 -40.66 12.99 -2.71
C ASP A 156 -41.14 13.28 -4.14
N VAL A 157 -40.46 12.66 -5.11
CA VAL A 157 -40.76 12.76 -6.54
C VAL A 157 -42.17 12.22 -6.85
N MET A 158 -42.66 11.24 -6.10
CA MET A 158 -44.01 10.69 -6.25
C MET A 158 -45.07 11.60 -5.65
N ALA A 159 -44.80 12.28 -4.53
CA ALA A 159 -45.69 13.31 -3.97
C ALA A 159 -45.82 14.56 -4.87
N HIS A 160 -44.83 14.82 -5.72
CA HIS A 160 -44.82 15.94 -6.68
C HIS A 160 -45.11 15.51 -8.13
N ALA A 161 -45.28 14.21 -8.39
CA ALA A 161 -45.65 13.69 -9.69
C ALA A 161 -47.15 13.92 -9.95
N GLY A 162 -47.48 15.14 -10.39
CA GLY A 162 -48.85 15.50 -10.81
C GLY A 162 -49.42 16.74 -10.12
N THR A 163 -48.75 17.26 -9.09
CA THR A 163 -49.04 18.61 -8.57
C THR A 163 -48.14 19.62 -9.29
N PRO A 164 -48.69 20.64 -9.98
CA PRO A 164 -47.84 21.73 -10.45
C PRO A 164 -47.15 22.30 -9.21
N VAL A 165 -45.82 22.37 -9.22
CA VAL A 165 -45.01 22.97 -8.14
C VAL A 165 -45.28 24.48 -8.16
N HIS A 166 -46.46 24.89 -7.69
CA HIS A 166 -46.78 26.28 -7.45
C HIS A 166 -46.25 26.64 -6.06
N GLY A 167 -45.21 27.48 -6.06
CA GLY A 167 -44.76 28.18 -4.85
C GLY A 167 -43.75 27.41 -4.01
N LEU A 168 -42.70 26.84 -4.60
CA LEU A 168 -41.43 26.78 -3.86
C LEU A 168 -41.10 28.23 -3.47
N PRO A 169 -41.04 28.57 -2.17
CA PRO A 169 -40.62 29.91 -1.76
C PRO A 169 -39.31 30.23 -2.46
N LEU A 170 -39.18 31.44 -3.01
CA LEU A 170 -37.97 31.87 -3.71
C LEU A 170 -36.72 31.59 -2.87
N GLU A 171 -36.83 31.75 -1.55
CA GLU A 171 -35.80 31.40 -0.57
C GLU A 171 -35.38 29.92 -0.64
N THR A 172 -36.32 28.98 -0.67
CA THR A 172 -36.04 27.54 -0.77
C THR A 172 -35.40 27.15 -2.10
N ALA A 173 -35.87 27.73 -3.21
CA ALA A 173 -35.27 27.55 -4.53
C ALA A 173 -33.85 28.12 -4.58
N LEU A 174 -33.61 29.30 -3.99
CA LEU A 174 -32.29 29.91 -3.90
C LEU A 174 -31.33 29.13 -3.00
N ILE A 175 -31.79 28.56 -1.88
CA ILE A 175 -30.99 27.69 -1.02
C ILE A 175 -30.65 26.39 -1.77
N PHE A 176 -31.62 25.75 -2.41
CA PHE A 176 -31.40 24.50 -3.13
C PHE A 176 -30.46 24.64 -4.33
N LEU A 177 -30.57 25.74 -5.08
CA LEU A 177 -29.68 26.03 -6.21
C LEU A 177 -28.35 26.64 -5.77
N GLY A 178 -28.30 27.31 -4.61
CA GLY A 178 -27.12 28.02 -4.12
C GLY A 178 -26.19 27.16 -3.25
N VAL A 179 -26.74 26.25 -2.45
CA VAL A 179 -25.95 25.40 -1.54
C VAL A 179 -25.00 24.46 -2.28
N PRO A 180 -25.39 23.70 -3.33
CA PRO A 180 -24.45 22.82 -4.02
C PRO A 180 -23.29 23.58 -4.68
N PRO A 181 -23.49 24.68 -5.44
CA PRO A 181 -22.39 25.51 -5.92
C PRO A 181 -21.54 26.10 -4.80
N ALA A 182 -22.15 26.53 -3.69
CA ALA A 182 -21.40 27.03 -2.54
C ALA A 182 -20.53 25.95 -1.88
N LEU A 183 -21.05 24.72 -1.73
CA LEU A 183 -20.30 23.57 -1.23
C LEU A 183 -19.21 23.14 -2.22
N CYS A 184 -19.48 23.15 -3.53
CA CYS A 184 -18.48 22.90 -4.57
C CYS A 184 -17.39 23.97 -4.54
N LEU A 185 -17.74 25.25 -4.42
CA LEU A 185 -16.79 26.34 -4.29
C LEU A 185 -15.96 26.20 -3.01
N LEU A 186 -16.62 25.87 -1.89
CA LEU A 186 -15.94 25.60 -0.62
C LEU A 186 -14.96 24.42 -0.76
N ALA A 187 -15.35 23.33 -1.41
CA ALA A 187 -14.48 22.18 -1.65
C ALA A 187 -13.31 22.52 -2.59
N LEU A 188 -13.55 23.34 -3.63
CA LEU A 188 -12.50 23.82 -4.53
C LEU A 188 -11.51 24.72 -3.80
N LEU A 189 -12.00 25.65 -2.96
CA LEU A 189 -11.18 26.53 -2.13
C LEU A 189 -10.42 25.75 -1.07
N ALA A 190 -11.08 24.83 -0.35
CA ALA A 190 -10.43 23.93 0.61
C ALA A 190 -9.37 23.07 -0.07
N GLY A 191 -9.63 22.62 -1.30
CA GLY A 191 -8.69 21.85 -2.12
C GLY A 191 -7.37 22.56 -2.37
N LEU A 192 -7.34 23.91 -2.36
CA LEU A 192 -6.12 24.71 -2.59
C LEU A 192 -5.17 24.65 -1.39
N PHE A 193 -5.68 24.19 -0.26
CA PHE A 193 -4.97 24.08 1.01
C PHE A 193 -4.70 22.62 1.39
N VAL A 194 -5.21 21.66 0.61
CA VAL A 194 -5.10 20.22 0.87
C VAL A 194 -4.17 19.59 -0.16
N ASN A 195 -3.03 19.07 0.30
CA ASN A 195 -2.16 18.25 -0.54
C ASN A 195 -2.66 16.79 -0.53
N VAL A 196 -2.96 16.25 -1.71
CA VAL A 196 -3.53 14.90 -1.88
C VAL A 196 -2.64 13.77 -1.32
N ASN A 197 -1.32 13.95 -1.31
CA ASN A 197 -0.37 12.98 -0.75
C ASN A 197 -0.34 12.99 0.78
N ARG A 198 -0.66 14.13 1.39
CA ARG A 198 -0.60 14.32 2.85
C ARG A 198 -1.85 13.79 3.54
N PHE A 199 -3.00 13.94 2.89
CA PHE A 199 -4.30 13.55 3.43
C PHE A 199 -4.70 12.12 3.03
N SER A 200 -3.78 11.31 2.52
CA SER A 200 -3.99 9.89 2.22
C SER A 200 -3.34 8.96 3.26
N LEU A 201 -3.56 7.64 3.11
CA LEU A 201 -2.88 6.62 3.92
C LEU A 201 -1.36 6.56 3.66
N HIS A 202 -0.85 7.24 2.62
CA HIS A 202 0.57 7.29 2.27
C HIS A 202 1.46 7.69 3.46
N GLY A 203 1.14 8.80 4.14
CA GLY A 203 1.96 9.30 5.25
C GLY A 203 2.03 8.32 6.43
N LEU A 204 0.89 7.69 6.78
CA LEU A 204 0.82 6.68 7.83
C LEU A 204 1.65 5.44 7.47
N TYR A 205 1.53 4.96 6.24
CA TYR A 205 2.29 3.80 5.77
C TYR A 205 3.79 4.09 5.73
N ARG A 206 4.19 5.26 5.22
CA ARG A 206 5.59 5.72 5.22
C ARG A 206 6.19 5.75 6.60
N ASN A 207 5.50 6.37 7.56
CA ASN A 207 6.01 6.49 8.92
C ASN A 207 6.25 5.10 9.54
N ARG A 208 5.38 4.12 9.27
CA ARG A 208 5.57 2.74 9.73
C ARG A 208 6.78 2.06 9.09
N LEU A 209 6.97 2.20 7.78
CA LEU A 209 8.14 1.63 7.08
C LEU A 209 9.44 2.27 7.57
N VAL A 210 9.48 3.60 7.71
CA VAL A 210 10.64 4.32 8.25
C VAL A 210 10.97 3.79 9.65
N ARG A 211 9.99 3.67 10.54
CA ARG A 211 10.24 3.14 11.89
C ARG A 211 10.69 1.68 11.90
N ALA A 212 10.07 0.82 11.09
CA ALA A 212 10.34 -0.61 11.08
C ALA A 212 11.74 -0.94 10.52
N TYR A 213 12.20 -0.19 9.51
CA TYR A 213 13.46 -0.49 8.83
C TYR A 213 14.57 0.53 9.13
N LEU A 214 14.34 1.81 8.84
CA LEU A 214 15.36 2.85 8.99
C LEU A 214 15.62 3.17 10.46
N GLY A 215 14.56 3.36 11.24
CA GLY A 215 14.64 3.59 12.68
C GLY A 215 15.18 2.39 13.47
N ALA A 216 14.79 1.17 13.10
CA ALA A 216 15.35 -0.04 13.71
C ALA A 216 16.87 -0.19 13.45
N SER A 217 17.37 0.39 12.36
CA SER A 217 18.78 0.38 11.99
C SER A 217 19.57 1.57 12.56
N ASN A 218 18.93 2.49 13.29
CA ASN A 218 19.54 3.68 13.86
C ASN A 218 19.86 3.46 15.35
N PRO A 219 21.14 3.20 15.73
CA PRO A 219 21.50 2.95 17.13
C PRO A 219 21.44 4.21 18.00
N GLU A 220 21.53 5.41 17.42
CA GLU A 220 21.53 6.69 18.14
C GLU A 220 20.14 7.38 18.14
N ARG A 221 19.11 6.61 17.81
CA ARG A 221 17.74 7.08 17.64
C ARG A 221 17.18 7.75 18.89
N LYS A 222 16.63 8.95 18.72
CA LYS A 222 15.95 9.72 19.79
C LYS A 222 14.47 9.90 19.44
N PRO A 223 13.63 8.89 19.71
CA PRO A 223 12.22 8.97 19.35
C PRO A 223 11.46 9.91 20.28
N ASP A 224 10.50 10.65 19.72
CA ASP A 224 9.50 11.35 20.51
C ASP A 224 8.68 10.34 21.37
N PRO A 225 8.46 10.57 22.67
CA PRO A 225 7.81 9.60 23.54
C PRO A 225 6.35 9.27 23.18
N PHE A 226 5.64 10.21 22.53
CA PHE A 226 4.22 10.04 22.20
C PHE A 226 4.01 9.38 20.84
N THR A 227 4.81 9.77 19.86
CA THR A 227 4.74 9.26 18.49
C THR A 227 5.69 8.08 18.25
N GLY A 228 6.76 7.98 19.01
CA GLY A 228 7.80 6.97 18.83
C GLY A 228 8.59 7.16 17.53
N PHE A 229 8.51 8.32 16.86
CA PHE A 229 9.26 8.66 15.64
C PHE A 229 10.44 9.57 15.95
N ALA A 230 11.51 9.46 15.15
CA ALA A 230 12.64 10.37 15.16
C ALA A 230 12.80 10.96 13.75
N LEU A 231 13.10 12.25 13.66
CA LEU A 231 13.22 12.96 12.37
C LEU A 231 14.41 12.44 11.57
N GLU A 232 15.46 12.04 12.28
CA GLU A 232 16.72 11.55 11.74
C GLU A 232 16.60 10.16 11.10
N ASP A 233 15.49 9.44 11.35
CA ASP A 233 15.25 8.12 10.76
C ASP A 233 14.99 8.21 9.24
N ASN A 234 14.50 9.35 8.72
CA ASN A 234 14.11 9.49 7.32
C ASN A 234 15.17 10.27 6.53
N LEU A 235 16.15 9.56 5.98
CA LEU A 235 17.24 10.15 5.20
C LEU A 235 16.76 10.72 3.85
N LEU A 236 17.47 11.72 3.32
CA LEU A 236 17.27 12.17 1.94
C LEU A 236 17.92 11.19 0.97
N LEU A 237 17.27 10.94 -0.18
CA LEU A 237 17.73 9.92 -1.12
C LEU A 237 19.10 10.28 -1.72
N HIS A 238 19.35 11.56 -1.96
CA HIS A 238 20.61 12.05 -2.52
C HIS A 238 21.78 11.98 -1.54
N ASP A 239 21.52 11.92 -0.22
CA ASP A 239 22.56 11.80 0.82
C ASP A 239 23.10 10.37 0.93
N LEU A 240 22.44 9.37 0.32
CA LEU A 240 22.92 7.99 0.35
C LEU A 240 24.21 7.77 -0.46
N TRP A 241 24.59 8.74 -1.31
CA TRP A 241 25.78 8.64 -2.14
C TRP A 241 26.77 9.79 -1.88
N HIS A 242 28.00 9.43 -1.53
CA HIS A 242 29.15 10.34 -1.54
C HIS A 242 30.25 9.78 -2.43
N LYS A 243 31.08 10.66 -3.01
CA LYS A 243 32.17 10.27 -3.92
C LYS A 243 33.14 9.26 -3.29
N ASP A 244 33.35 9.36 -1.98
CA ASP A 244 34.26 8.50 -1.23
C ASP A 244 33.56 7.28 -0.60
N SER A 245 32.25 7.11 -0.83
CA SER A 245 31.49 5.99 -0.30
C SER A 245 31.54 4.79 -1.25
N GLN A 246 32.19 3.71 -0.83
CA GLN A 246 32.09 2.41 -1.49
C GLN A 246 30.80 1.69 -1.04
N ARG A 247 29.64 2.25 -1.38
CA ARG A 247 28.32 1.71 -1.01
C ARG A 247 27.56 1.26 -2.26
N PRO A 248 26.70 0.23 -2.18
CA PRO A 248 25.80 -0.12 -3.28
C PRO A 248 24.95 1.09 -3.67
N LEU A 249 24.73 1.28 -4.97
CA LEU A 249 23.81 2.31 -5.47
C LEU A 249 22.36 1.81 -5.33
N PRO A 250 21.53 2.37 -4.44
CA PRO A 250 20.14 1.97 -4.34
C PRO A 250 19.37 2.43 -5.59
N ILE A 251 18.60 1.52 -6.16
CA ILE A 251 17.65 1.78 -7.24
C ILE A 251 16.28 1.36 -6.74
N ILE A 252 15.43 2.34 -6.44
CA ILE A 252 14.07 2.09 -5.96
C ILE A 252 13.16 2.10 -7.17
N ASN A 253 12.57 0.95 -7.48
CA ASN A 253 11.66 0.79 -8.61
C ASN A 253 10.23 1.23 -8.26
N VAL A 254 9.60 1.99 -9.14
CA VAL A 254 8.28 2.60 -8.98
C VAL A 254 7.55 2.47 -10.31
N THR A 255 6.22 2.49 -10.28
CA THR A 255 5.40 2.49 -11.49
C THR A 255 4.83 3.88 -11.76
N LEU A 256 5.04 4.38 -12.97
CA LEU A 256 4.33 5.53 -13.53
C LEU A 256 3.01 5.06 -14.14
N ASN A 257 1.87 5.55 -13.61
CA ASN A 257 0.54 5.15 -14.09
C ASN A 257 0.09 6.00 -15.29
N LEU A 258 -0.29 5.33 -16.37
CA LEU A 258 -0.62 5.91 -17.68
C LEU A 258 -1.95 5.36 -18.21
N VAL A 259 -2.99 5.31 -17.37
CA VAL A 259 -4.27 4.67 -17.71
C VAL A 259 -4.97 5.31 -18.91
N ARG A 260 -4.82 6.63 -19.08
CA ARG A 260 -5.43 7.40 -20.18
C ARG A 260 -4.54 7.50 -21.42
N SER A 261 -3.30 7.01 -21.37
CA SER A 261 -2.33 7.35 -22.43
C SER A 261 -2.71 6.69 -23.76
N ALA A 262 -3.16 7.51 -24.71
CA ALA A 262 -3.70 7.09 -26.01
C ALA A 262 -2.64 7.01 -27.12
N GLU A 263 -1.41 7.45 -26.85
CA GLU A 263 -0.40 7.66 -27.90
C GLU A 263 0.32 6.37 -28.33
N LYS A 264 0.42 5.36 -27.46
CA LYS A 264 1.02 4.06 -27.81
C LYS A 264 0.06 2.91 -27.58
N LEU A 265 -0.34 2.27 -28.68
CA LEU A 265 -1.20 1.08 -28.69
C LEU A 265 -0.65 -0.04 -27.78
N ALA A 266 0.68 -0.18 -27.70
CA ALA A 266 1.35 -1.17 -26.83
C ALA A 266 1.05 -0.98 -25.33
N TRP A 267 0.58 0.19 -24.91
CA TRP A 267 0.32 0.52 -23.51
C TRP A 267 -1.16 0.44 -23.12
N GLN A 268 -2.07 0.17 -24.05
CA GLN A 268 -3.50 0.07 -23.73
C GLN A 268 -3.82 -1.02 -22.69
N GLN A 269 -3.06 -2.11 -22.69
CA GLN A 269 -3.18 -3.17 -21.68
C GLN A 269 -2.28 -2.93 -20.47
N ARG A 270 -1.09 -2.35 -20.66
CA ARG A 270 -0.09 -2.18 -19.60
C ARG A 270 -0.39 -1.00 -18.68
N LYS A 271 -0.93 0.09 -19.22
CA LYS A 271 -1.34 1.31 -18.51
C LYS A 271 -0.26 1.87 -17.57
N ALA A 272 1.01 1.57 -17.82
CA ALA A 272 2.11 1.88 -16.93
C ALA A 272 3.48 1.84 -17.62
N GLU A 273 4.43 2.55 -17.01
CA GLU A 273 5.86 2.51 -17.29
C GLU A 273 6.68 2.33 -16.02
N SER A 274 7.92 1.85 -16.16
CA SER A 274 8.90 1.91 -15.08
C SER A 274 9.25 3.36 -14.75
N PHE A 275 9.50 3.62 -13.48
CA PHE A 275 10.06 4.85 -12.94
C PHE A 275 11.08 4.45 -11.87
N SER A 276 12.31 4.96 -11.94
CA SER A 276 13.33 4.67 -10.94
C SER A 276 13.69 5.90 -10.13
N MET A 277 13.95 5.67 -8.84
CA MET A 277 14.45 6.68 -7.91
C MET A 277 15.81 6.22 -7.39
N THR A 278 16.84 7.03 -7.63
CA THR A 278 18.23 6.77 -7.21
C THR A 278 18.77 7.99 -6.47
N PRO A 279 19.93 7.91 -5.80
CA PRO A 279 20.57 9.08 -5.20
C PRO A 279 20.89 10.20 -6.20
N PHE A 280 21.09 9.86 -7.47
CA PHE A 280 21.42 10.83 -8.51
C PHE A 280 20.19 11.41 -9.18
N PHE A 281 19.29 10.53 -9.63
CA PHE A 281 18.16 10.90 -10.47
C PHE A 281 16.87 10.14 -10.14
N CYS A 282 15.75 10.82 -10.35
CA CYS A 282 14.39 10.28 -10.35
C CYS A 282 13.78 10.47 -11.75
N GLY A 283 13.18 9.41 -12.31
CA GLY A 283 12.55 9.48 -13.63
C GLY A 283 12.55 8.16 -14.36
N ASN A 284 12.38 8.22 -15.67
CA ASN A 284 12.47 7.06 -16.53
C ASN A 284 13.08 7.41 -17.89
N PHE A 285 13.37 6.38 -18.68
CA PHE A 285 14.04 6.53 -19.98
C PHE A 285 13.23 7.35 -21.00
N GLN A 286 11.90 7.37 -20.90
CA GLN A 286 11.03 7.98 -21.92
C GLN A 286 10.63 9.41 -21.58
N GLU A 287 10.24 9.67 -20.34
CA GLU A 287 9.86 10.98 -19.81
C GLU A 287 11.08 11.80 -19.37
N GLY A 288 12.22 11.15 -19.18
CA GLY A 288 13.46 11.77 -18.74
C GLY A 288 13.62 11.77 -17.23
N TYR A 289 14.77 12.29 -16.81
CA TYR A 289 15.27 12.22 -15.44
C TYR A 289 15.48 13.60 -14.84
N ARG A 290 15.20 13.75 -13.54
CA ARG A 290 15.50 14.93 -12.72
C ARG A 290 16.42 14.56 -11.58
N ARG A 291 17.23 15.51 -11.12
CA ARG A 291 18.13 15.30 -9.98
C ARG A 291 17.32 15.04 -8.72
N SER A 292 17.69 14.03 -7.95
CA SER A 292 16.94 13.62 -6.76
C SER A 292 16.95 14.68 -5.65
N ALA A 293 17.97 15.53 -5.61
CA ALA A 293 18.06 16.69 -4.72
C ALA A 293 17.05 17.80 -5.06
N GLU A 294 16.52 17.82 -6.29
CA GLU A 294 15.62 18.86 -6.80
C GLU A 294 14.21 18.31 -7.11
N TYR A 295 13.93 17.07 -6.68
CA TYR A 295 12.71 16.34 -7.03
C TYR A 295 11.91 15.94 -5.80
N GLY A 296 10.59 16.13 -5.82
CA GLY A 296 9.69 15.66 -4.77
C GLY A 296 9.70 16.47 -3.47
N GLY A 297 10.26 17.68 -3.49
CA GLY A 297 10.27 18.60 -2.36
C GLY A 297 11.41 19.63 -2.44
N PRO A 298 11.40 20.67 -1.58
CA PRO A 298 12.42 21.72 -1.58
C PRO A 298 13.82 21.18 -1.25
N SER A 299 13.91 20.12 -0.44
CA SER A 299 15.16 19.45 -0.08
C SER A 299 15.34 18.12 -0.82
N GLY A 300 14.53 17.86 -1.86
CA GLY A 300 14.52 16.58 -2.56
C GLY A 300 13.71 15.48 -1.86
N ILE A 301 13.63 14.32 -2.50
CA ILE A 301 12.82 13.19 -2.06
C ILE A 301 13.55 12.39 -0.97
N SER A 302 12.80 11.96 0.05
CA SER A 302 13.35 11.11 1.12
C SER A 302 13.33 9.63 0.74
N VAL A 303 14.23 8.85 1.36
CA VAL A 303 14.28 7.39 1.22
C VAL A 303 12.96 6.77 1.67
N GLY A 304 12.43 7.20 2.82
CA GLY A 304 11.14 6.73 3.31
C GLY A 304 10.02 6.95 2.29
N THR A 305 9.98 8.12 1.66
CA THR A 305 8.95 8.44 0.64
C THR A 305 9.11 7.55 -0.60
N ALA A 306 10.34 7.40 -1.12
CA ALA A 306 10.61 6.57 -2.28
C ALA A 306 10.23 5.09 -2.04
N VAL A 307 10.63 4.52 -0.89
CA VAL A 307 10.29 3.13 -0.50
C VAL A 307 8.78 2.96 -0.33
N THR A 308 8.10 3.95 0.24
CA THR A 308 6.63 3.90 0.42
C THR A 308 5.90 3.87 -0.91
N ILE A 309 6.32 4.70 -1.86
CA ILE A 309 5.73 4.69 -3.21
C ILE A 309 6.00 3.35 -3.90
N SER A 310 7.22 2.82 -3.75
CA SER A 310 7.63 1.53 -4.33
C SER A 310 6.85 0.34 -3.77
N GLY A 311 6.43 0.36 -2.51
CA GLY A 311 5.57 -0.66 -1.88
C GLY A 311 4.08 -0.32 -1.80
N ALA A 312 3.59 0.63 -2.60
CA ALA A 312 2.21 1.12 -2.54
C ALA A 312 1.19 0.15 -3.21
N ALA A 313 1.13 -1.09 -2.74
CA ALA A 313 0.36 -2.18 -3.33
C ALA A 313 -1.17 -1.94 -3.34
N ALA A 314 -1.68 -1.05 -2.49
CA ALA A 314 -3.07 -0.60 -2.50
C ALA A 314 -3.17 0.85 -3.00
N ASN A 315 -3.53 1.02 -4.27
CA ASN A 315 -3.64 2.33 -4.92
C ASN A 315 -4.78 2.34 -5.97
N PRO A 316 -5.47 3.47 -6.21
CA PRO A 316 -6.56 3.50 -7.20
C PRO A 316 -6.14 3.12 -8.63
N ASN A 317 -4.92 3.53 -9.02
CA ASN A 317 -4.28 3.13 -10.27
C ASN A 317 -3.10 2.21 -9.95
N MET A 318 -3.08 1.06 -10.58
CA MET A 318 -2.17 -0.05 -10.31
C MET A 318 -1.54 -0.61 -11.60
N GLY A 319 -1.19 0.26 -12.56
CA GLY A 319 -0.67 -0.16 -13.86
C GLY A 319 -1.55 -1.21 -14.53
N TYR A 320 -0.98 -2.40 -14.79
CA TYR A 320 -1.70 -3.51 -15.45
C TYR A 320 -2.87 -4.07 -14.61
N CYS A 321 -2.85 -3.90 -13.29
CA CYS A 321 -3.93 -4.31 -12.37
C CYS A 321 -5.07 -3.29 -12.27
N SER A 322 -5.00 -2.15 -12.96
CA SER A 322 -5.97 -1.07 -12.82
C SER A 322 -7.38 -1.48 -13.27
N SER A 323 -8.34 -1.42 -12.34
CA SER A 323 -9.77 -1.64 -12.56
C SER A 323 -10.56 -0.35 -12.31
N PRO A 324 -11.43 0.12 -13.22
CA PRO A 324 -12.19 1.36 -13.03
C PRO A 324 -13.06 1.35 -11.76
N VAL A 325 -13.72 0.22 -11.47
CA VAL A 325 -14.62 0.10 -10.30
C VAL A 325 -13.82 0.05 -9.00
N LEU A 326 -12.73 -0.72 -8.97
CA LEU A 326 -11.87 -0.79 -7.79
C LEU A 326 -11.17 0.55 -7.55
N GLY A 327 -10.68 1.19 -8.61
CA GLY A 327 -10.06 2.52 -8.54
C GLY A 327 -11.02 3.58 -8.00
N PHE A 328 -12.27 3.57 -8.44
CA PHE A 328 -13.32 4.45 -7.90
C PHE A 328 -13.51 4.24 -6.40
N LEU A 329 -13.69 3.00 -5.95
CA LEU A 329 -13.90 2.67 -4.53
C LEU A 329 -12.67 3.03 -3.67
N LEU A 330 -11.47 2.64 -4.09
CA LEU A 330 -10.23 2.97 -3.39
C LEU A 330 -10.05 4.49 -3.28
N THR A 331 -10.39 5.24 -4.31
CA THR A 331 -10.33 6.72 -4.28
C THR A 331 -11.35 7.30 -3.31
N MET A 332 -12.60 6.79 -3.34
CA MET A 332 -13.70 7.24 -2.48
C MET A 332 -13.38 7.00 -0.99
N PHE A 333 -12.82 5.84 -0.64
CA PHE A 333 -12.37 5.53 0.73
C PHE A 333 -11.00 6.09 1.06
N ASN A 334 -10.38 6.84 0.15
CA ASN A 334 -9.06 7.41 0.34
C ASN A 334 -7.98 6.34 0.68
N MET A 335 -8.21 5.11 0.23
CA MET A 335 -7.29 3.97 0.33
C MET A 335 -6.22 4.09 -0.77
N ARG A 336 -5.37 5.13 -0.66
CA ARG A 336 -4.26 5.39 -1.58
C ARG A 336 -2.93 5.43 -0.83
N LEU A 337 -2.01 4.58 -1.26
CA LEU A 337 -0.63 4.53 -0.77
C LEU A 337 0.37 5.15 -1.75
N GLY A 338 -0.02 5.35 -3.02
CA GLY A 338 0.80 6.01 -4.02
C GLY A 338 0.93 7.52 -3.79
N ALA A 339 1.63 8.20 -4.69
CA ALA A 339 1.85 9.63 -4.61
C ALA A 339 1.77 10.32 -5.97
N TRP A 340 1.26 11.55 -5.96
CA TRP A 340 1.37 12.48 -7.08
C TRP A 340 2.63 13.32 -6.93
N LEU A 341 3.58 13.19 -7.84
CA LEU A 341 4.80 14.00 -7.86
C LEU A 341 4.88 14.84 -9.13
N GLY A 342 5.72 15.87 -9.13
CA GLY A 342 5.94 16.68 -10.33
C GLY A 342 6.45 15.82 -11.48
N ASN A 343 6.05 16.14 -12.70
CA ASN A 343 6.51 15.38 -13.87
C ASN A 343 8.03 15.57 -14.09
N THR A 344 8.71 14.55 -14.61
CA THR A 344 10.15 14.64 -14.91
C THR A 344 10.42 15.21 -16.29
N ASN A 345 9.43 15.21 -17.19
CA ASN A 345 9.56 15.82 -18.52
C ASN A 345 9.38 17.36 -18.50
N ARG A 346 9.34 17.98 -19.68
CA ARG A 346 9.15 19.43 -19.85
C ARG A 346 7.86 19.99 -19.21
N TYR A 347 6.81 19.18 -19.07
CA TYR A 347 5.56 19.64 -18.46
C TYR A 347 5.72 19.87 -16.95
N GLY A 348 6.72 19.25 -16.32
CA GLY A 348 6.96 19.35 -14.88
C GLY A 348 8.06 20.32 -14.45
N ASP A 349 8.62 21.14 -15.36
CA ASP A 349 9.72 22.07 -15.04
C ASP A 349 9.44 23.00 -13.84
N LYS A 350 8.16 23.34 -13.61
CA LYS A 350 7.72 24.22 -12.51
C LYS A 350 7.20 23.48 -11.28
N THR A 351 7.08 22.16 -11.35
CA THR A 351 6.42 21.33 -10.35
C THR A 351 7.31 20.21 -9.79
N CYS A 352 8.43 19.89 -10.44
CA CYS A 352 9.34 18.81 -10.05
C CYS A 352 9.88 18.97 -8.62
N ASN A 353 10.15 20.20 -8.19
CA ASN A 353 10.64 20.53 -6.85
C ASN A 353 9.53 20.60 -5.79
N GLN A 354 8.26 20.37 -6.17
CA GLN A 354 7.14 20.43 -5.24
C GLN A 354 6.89 19.03 -4.64
N PRO A 355 6.50 18.96 -3.35
CA PRO A 355 6.19 17.68 -2.69
C PRO A 355 4.87 17.04 -3.16
N GLY A 356 4.10 17.75 -4.00
CA GLY A 356 2.88 17.25 -4.62
C GLY A 356 2.02 18.36 -5.23
N PRO A 357 0.83 18.02 -5.75
CA PRO A 357 -0.12 18.98 -6.29
C PRO A 357 -0.57 20.01 -5.25
N ARG A 358 -0.65 21.28 -5.67
CA ARG A 358 -1.23 22.37 -4.86
C ARG A 358 -2.76 22.32 -4.76
N GLN A 359 -3.40 21.61 -5.68
CA GLN A 359 -4.85 21.42 -5.70
C GLN A 359 -5.17 19.93 -5.65
N ALA A 360 -5.90 19.49 -4.63
CA ALA A 360 -6.25 18.06 -4.48
C ALA A 360 -7.35 17.57 -5.44
N VAL A 361 -8.27 18.44 -5.86
CA VAL A 361 -9.50 18.02 -6.57
C VAL A 361 -9.20 17.31 -7.89
N TRP A 362 -8.34 17.88 -8.74
CA TRP A 362 -8.05 17.27 -10.04
C TRP A 362 -7.32 15.93 -9.94
N PRO A 363 -6.24 15.78 -9.15
CA PRO A 363 -5.63 14.47 -8.88
C PRO A 363 -6.62 13.40 -8.42
N LEU A 364 -7.55 13.75 -7.53
CA LEU A 364 -8.60 12.84 -7.04
C LEU A 364 -9.54 12.39 -8.16
N LEU A 365 -10.05 13.33 -8.97
CA LEU A 365 -10.91 12.99 -10.10
C LEU A 365 -10.15 12.18 -11.16
N ALA A 366 -8.87 12.52 -11.38
CA ALA A 366 -8.03 11.80 -12.31
C ALA A 366 -7.76 10.37 -11.84
N GLU A 367 -7.58 10.14 -10.54
CA GLU A 367 -7.53 8.77 -9.99
C GLU A 367 -8.85 8.04 -10.16
N MET A 368 -9.94 8.68 -9.71
CA MET A 368 -11.28 8.10 -9.68
C MET A 368 -11.77 7.65 -11.07
N PHE A 369 -11.41 8.39 -12.11
CA PHE A 369 -11.81 8.12 -13.49
C PHE A 369 -10.69 7.53 -14.36
N GLY A 370 -9.54 7.16 -13.78
CA GLY A 370 -8.41 6.59 -14.53
C GLY A 370 -7.84 7.54 -15.60
N LEU A 371 -7.81 8.84 -15.33
CA LEU A 371 -7.34 9.88 -16.25
C LEU A 371 -5.84 10.17 -16.14
N THR A 372 -5.04 9.25 -15.58
CA THR A 372 -3.60 9.43 -15.38
C THR A 372 -2.84 9.41 -16.71
N THR A 373 -1.88 10.34 -16.85
CA THR A 373 -1.13 10.60 -18.09
C THR A 373 0.28 11.12 -17.77
N ASN A 374 1.17 11.03 -18.75
CA ASN A 374 2.51 11.61 -18.79
C ASN A 374 2.55 13.07 -19.29
N THR A 375 1.43 13.63 -19.74
CA THR A 375 1.38 15.02 -20.26
C THR A 375 1.00 16.06 -19.20
N GLY A 376 0.64 15.61 -18.00
CA GLY A 376 0.28 16.49 -16.88
C GLY A 376 1.50 17.12 -16.21
N HIS A 377 1.29 18.24 -15.50
CA HIS A 377 2.31 18.84 -14.63
C HIS A 377 2.71 17.93 -13.45
N TYR A 378 1.82 17.02 -13.06
CA TYR A 378 2.05 16.02 -12.03
C TYR A 378 1.73 14.63 -12.60
N VAL A 379 2.41 13.62 -12.07
CA VAL A 379 2.29 12.22 -12.47
C VAL A 379 1.90 11.35 -11.27
N SER A 380 1.12 10.30 -11.53
CA SER A 380 0.67 9.36 -10.50
C SER A 380 1.64 8.19 -10.40
N LEU A 381 2.32 8.08 -9.26
CA LEU A 381 3.29 7.03 -8.97
C LEU A 381 2.74 6.01 -7.97
N SER A 382 3.06 4.74 -8.17
CA SER A 382 2.59 3.61 -7.34
C SER A 382 3.62 2.49 -7.24
N ASP A 383 3.23 1.38 -6.62
CA ASP A 383 4.06 0.19 -6.41
C ASP A 383 4.88 -0.21 -7.64
N GLY A 384 6.16 -0.54 -7.45
CA GLY A 384 7.03 -1.01 -8.52
C GLY A 384 6.54 -2.31 -9.17
N GLY A 385 5.88 -3.17 -8.40
CA GLY A 385 5.23 -4.42 -8.84
C GLY A 385 4.10 -4.22 -9.83
N HIS A 386 3.48 -3.04 -9.88
CA HIS A 386 2.50 -2.71 -10.93
C HIS A 386 3.12 -2.58 -12.33
N PHE A 387 4.45 -2.61 -12.45
CA PHE A 387 5.17 -2.71 -13.72
C PHE A 387 6.17 -3.87 -13.72
N ASP A 388 7.04 -3.96 -12.73
CA ASP A 388 8.04 -5.02 -12.60
C ASP A 388 8.37 -5.28 -11.13
N ASN A 389 7.80 -6.36 -10.58
CA ASN A 389 7.95 -6.73 -9.17
C ASN A 389 9.39 -7.13 -8.80
N LEU A 390 10.20 -7.57 -9.78
CA LEU A 390 11.57 -8.02 -9.54
C LEU A 390 12.61 -6.89 -9.67
N GLY A 391 12.23 -5.73 -10.20
CA GLY A 391 13.16 -4.64 -10.53
C GLY A 391 14.21 -5.00 -11.60
N LEU A 392 13.99 -6.10 -12.33
CA LEU A 392 14.89 -6.62 -13.35
C LEU A 392 14.97 -5.70 -14.58
N TYR A 393 13.86 -5.04 -14.94
CA TYR A 393 13.74 -4.18 -16.11
C TYR A 393 14.75 -3.03 -16.05
N GLU A 394 14.80 -2.29 -14.94
CA GLU A 394 15.69 -1.16 -14.74
C GLU A 394 17.17 -1.58 -14.63
N ALA A 395 17.43 -2.78 -14.11
CA ALA A 395 18.78 -3.35 -14.05
C ALA A 395 19.29 -3.76 -15.46
N VAL A 396 18.44 -4.38 -16.28
CA VAL A 396 18.77 -4.75 -17.67
C VAL A 396 18.88 -3.52 -18.56
N LEU A 397 18.04 -2.50 -18.34
CA LEU A 397 18.14 -1.21 -19.03
C LEU A 397 19.51 -0.56 -18.83
N ARG A 398 20.09 -0.70 -17.63
CA ARG A 398 21.43 -0.20 -17.26
C ARG A 398 22.59 -1.11 -17.69
N ARG A 399 22.31 -2.22 -18.37
CA ARG A 399 23.31 -3.21 -18.80
C ARG A 399 24.10 -3.83 -17.65
N SER A 400 23.44 -4.04 -16.51
CA SER A 400 24.04 -4.75 -15.38
C SER A 400 24.47 -6.15 -15.81
N HIS A 401 25.76 -6.44 -15.70
CA HIS A 401 26.33 -7.68 -16.23
C HIS A 401 26.02 -8.90 -15.33
N TYR A 402 25.99 -8.71 -14.01
CA TYR A 402 25.57 -9.74 -13.05
C TYR A 402 24.36 -9.24 -12.28
N ILE A 403 23.26 -9.99 -12.35
CA ILE A 403 22.01 -9.65 -11.66
C ILE A 403 21.63 -10.83 -10.76
N GLN A 404 21.35 -10.54 -9.49
CA GLN A 404 20.70 -11.46 -8.58
C GLN A 404 19.29 -10.94 -8.29
N ALA A 405 18.28 -11.70 -8.68
CA ALA A 405 16.88 -11.42 -8.39
C ALA A 405 16.40 -12.31 -7.25
N SER A 406 15.94 -11.69 -6.15
CA SER A 406 15.26 -12.39 -5.06
C SER A 406 13.76 -12.15 -5.18
N ASP A 407 13.02 -13.18 -5.58
CA ASP A 407 11.58 -13.14 -5.71
C ASP A 407 10.93 -13.59 -4.40
N ALA A 408 10.52 -12.61 -3.60
CA ALA A 408 9.74 -12.82 -2.38
C ALA A 408 8.22 -12.68 -2.61
N GLY A 409 7.76 -12.68 -3.86
CA GLY A 409 6.35 -12.62 -4.22
C GLY A 409 5.60 -13.90 -3.86
N GLN A 410 4.31 -13.74 -3.52
CA GLN A 410 3.41 -14.86 -3.27
C GLN A 410 3.20 -15.67 -4.55
N ASP A 411 3.59 -16.95 -4.52
CA ASP A 411 3.44 -17.87 -5.65
C ASP A 411 3.45 -19.32 -5.11
N ASP A 412 2.34 -19.71 -4.51
CA ASP A 412 2.13 -21.02 -3.88
C ASP A 412 2.31 -22.19 -4.87
N LYS A 413 2.04 -21.92 -6.15
CA LYS A 413 2.12 -22.90 -7.24
C LYS A 413 3.44 -22.89 -8.00
N PHE A 414 4.35 -21.97 -7.68
CA PHE A 414 5.62 -21.82 -8.40
C PHE A 414 5.39 -21.66 -9.91
N ALA A 415 4.42 -20.82 -10.29
CA ALA A 415 4.13 -20.49 -11.68
C ALA A 415 5.14 -19.49 -12.27
N PHE A 416 5.91 -18.79 -11.42
CA PHE A 416 6.92 -17.80 -11.79
C PHE A 416 6.35 -16.67 -12.66
N GLU A 417 5.12 -16.23 -12.36
CA GLU A 417 4.41 -15.24 -13.17
C GLU A 417 5.15 -13.90 -13.24
N ASP A 418 5.67 -13.41 -12.11
CA ASP A 418 6.46 -12.16 -12.04
C ASP A 418 7.71 -12.23 -12.93
N LEU A 419 8.46 -13.33 -12.86
CA LEU A 419 9.63 -13.58 -13.70
C LEU A 419 9.25 -13.63 -15.18
N GLY A 420 8.20 -14.39 -15.52
CA GLY A 420 7.71 -14.49 -16.89
C GLY A 420 7.24 -13.15 -17.46
N ASN A 421 6.59 -12.34 -16.63
CA ASN A 421 6.14 -10.99 -16.98
C ASN A 421 7.32 -10.03 -17.21
N ALA A 422 8.33 -10.04 -16.32
CA ALA A 422 9.53 -9.22 -16.47
C ALA A 422 10.31 -9.56 -17.75
N ILE A 423 10.59 -10.85 -18.00
CA ILE A 423 11.29 -11.32 -19.20
C ILE A 423 10.54 -10.91 -20.47
N ARG A 424 9.21 -11.06 -20.47
CA ARG A 424 8.38 -10.68 -21.61
C ARG A 424 8.44 -9.18 -21.90
N LYS A 425 8.37 -8.34 -20.86
CA LYS A 425 8.46 -6.88 -21.00
C LYS A 425 9.84 -6.45 -21.49
N ILE A 426 10.91 -6.95 -20.89
CA ILE A 426 12.29 -6.69 -21.29
C ILE A 426 12.51 -7.06 -22.76
N ARG A 427 12.04 -8.23 -23.20
CA ARG A 427 12.17 -8.67 -24.58
C ARG A 427 11.40 -7.78 -25.56
N ILE A 428 10.17 -7.37 -25.22
CA ILE A 428 9.33 -6.55 -26.11
C ILE A 428 9.86 -5.12 -26.21
N ASP A 429 10.29 -4.55 -25.08
CA ASP A 429 10.58 -3.11 -24.99
C ASP A 429 12.04 -2.80 -25.26
N LEU A 430 12.96 -3.66 -24.78
CA LEU A 430 14.40 -3.47 -24.92
C LEU A 430 15.01 -4.37 -26.01
N GLY A 431 14.26 -5.35 -26.52
CA GLY A 431 14.77 -6.32 -27.52
C GLY A 431 15.77 -7.33 -26.96
N ILE A 432 16.03 -7.32 -25.65
CA ILE A 432 17.04 -8.17 -24.99
C ILE A 432 16.38 -9.48 -24.51
N PRO A 433 16.74 -10.65 -25.06
CA PRO A 433 16.22 -11.90 -24.57
C PRO A 433 16.97 -12.36 -23.31
N ILE A 434 16.22 -12.91 -22.35
CA ILE A 434 16.77 -13.61 -21.17
C ILE A 434 16.48 -15.10 -21.36
N ALA A 435 17.52 -15.91 -21.44
CA ALA A 435 17.44 -17.32 -21.82
C ALA A 435 17.89 -18.23 -20.68
N PHE A 436 16.96 -19.05 -20.20
CA PHE A 436 17.29 -20.17 -19.30
C PHE A 436 17.73 -21.36 -20.14
N LYS A 437 19.00 -21.77 -20.00
CA LYS A 437 19.53 -22.98 -20.66
C LYS A 437 18.93 -24.27 -20.11
N ARG A 438 18.34 -24.22 -18.92
CA ARG A 438 17.77 -25.37 -18.19
C ARG A 438 16.38 -25.01 -17.70
N ALA A 439 15.51 -26.00 -17.58
CA ALA A 439 14.23 -25.81 -16.92
C ALA A 439 14.44 -25.34 -15.46
N ILE A 440 13.59 -24.44 -15.00
CA ILE A 440 13.58 -24.00 -13.60
C ILE A 440 13.10 -25.18 -12.75
N ARG A 441 13.89 -25.54 -11.72
CA ARG A 441 13.62 -26.69 -10.84
C ARG A 441 13.51 -26.30 -9.38
N ILE A 442 13.05 -25.08 -9.12
CA ILE A 442 12.67 -24.62 -7.78
C ILE A 442 11.26 -25.17 -7.54
N LEU A 443 11.10 -26.02 -6.52
CA LEU A 443 9.87 -26.79 -6.31
C LEU A 443 9.05 -26.24 -5.15
N PRO A 444 7.71 -26.37 -5.20
CA PRO A 444 6.87 -26.11 -4.05
C PRO A 444 7.10 -27.13 -2.94
N ARG A 445 6.80 -26.72 -1.70
CA ARG A 445 6.89 -27.61 -0.52
C ARG A 445 6.04 -28.88 -0.65
N SER A 446 4.92 -28.80 -1.37
CA SER A 446 4.03 -29.93 -1.61
C SER A 446 4.63 -31.01 -2.50
N GLU A 447 5.63 -30.67 -3.31
CA GLU A 447 6.26 -31.58 -4.25
C GLU A 447 7.47 -32.28 -3.62
N LYS A 448 7.44 -33.62 -3.61
CA LYS A 448 8.56 -34.44 -3.12
C LYS A 448 9.59 -34.61 -4.25
N GLY A 449 10.71 -33.90 -4.15
CA GLY A 449 11.79 -34.03 -5.13
C GLY A 449 13.07 -33.30 -4.76
N SER A 450 14.17 -33.66 -5.43
CA SER A 450 15.42 -32.90 -5.36
C SER A 450 15.30 -31.62 -6.19
N GLY A 451 14.66 -30.60 -5.61
CA GLY A 451 14.59 -29.24 -6.15
C GLY A 451 15.92 -28.48 -6.01
N MET A 452 16.00 -27.34 -6.70
CA MET A 452 17.11 -26.39 -6.61
C MET A 452 16.68 -25.16 -5.80
N TYR A 453 17.65 -24.45 -5.24
CA TYR A 453 17.41 -23.20 -4.50
C TYR A 453 17.39 -21.96 -5.42
N CYS A 454 17.94 -22.07 -6.62
CA CYS A 454 18.02 -21.00 -7.60
C CYS A 454 17.99 -21.52 -9.03
N ALA A 455 17.84 -20.61 -9.99
CA ALA A 455 17.96 -20.85 -11.42
C ALA A 455 18.87 -19.79 -12.06
N VAL A 456 19.55 -20.15 -13.15
CA VAL A 456 20.47 -19.26 -13.87
C VAL A 456 20.00 -19.05 -15.30
N ALA A 457 20.10 -17.82 -15.78
CA ALA A 457 19.85 -17.43 -17.16
C ALA A 457 20.94 -16.52 -17.71
N ASP A 458 21.07 -16.52 -19.04
CA ASP A 458 21.91 -15.59 -19.78
C ASP A 458 21.06 -14.38 -20.24
N ILE A 459 21.61 -13.18 -20.13
CA ILE A 459 21.00 -11.92 -20.60
C ILE A 459 21.75 -11.50 -21.86
N CYS A 460 21.11 -11.63 -23.03
CA CYS A 460 21.82 -11.48 -24.30
C CYS A 460 21.90 -10.01 -24.76
N TYR A 461 22.72 -9.19 -24.10
CA TYR A 461 22.96 -7.79 -24.49
C TYR A 461 23.54 -7.66 -25.90
N GLY A 462 24.40 -8.59 -26.34
CA GLY A 462 25.04 -8.57 -27.66
C GLY A 462 24.07 -8.69 -28.85
N LYS A 463 22.82 -9.12 -28.61
CA LYS A 463 21.76 -9.14 -29.63
C LYS A 463 21.33 -7.73 -30.08
N ILE A 464 21.51 -6.73 -29.22
CA ILE A 464 21.09 -5.34 -29.46
C ILE A 464 22.30 -4.41 -29.56
N ASP A 465 23.28 -4.58 -28.68
CA ASP A 465 24.42 -3.66 -28.58
C ASP A 465 25.58 -4.04 -29.52
N GLY A 466 25.49 -5.16 -30.25
CA GLY A 466 26.50 -5.67 -31.17
C GLY A 466 27.39 -6.78 -30.58
N GLY A 467 28.20 -7.41 -31.43
CA GLY A 467 28.98 -8.61 -31.08
C GLY A 467 30.08 -8.41 -30.02
N ASP A 468 30.53 -7.17 -29.81
CA ASP A 468 31.54 -6.82 -28.81
C ASP A 468 30.95 -6.59 -27.41
N ALA A 469 29.61 -6.54 -27.29
CA ALA A 469 28.96 -6.33 -26.00
C ALA A 469 28.92 -7.64 -25.18
N LEU A 470 29.31 -7.52 -23.91
CA LEU A 470 29.37 -8.64 -22.97
C LEU A 470 27.96 -8.99 -22.47
N ASP A 471 27.47 -10.18 -22.83
CA ASP A 471 26.21 -10.75 -22.34
C ASP A 471 26.21 -10.91 -20.81
N GLY A 472 25.10 -10.58 -20.16
CA GLY A 472 24.96 -10.68 -18.72
C GLY A 472 24.49 -12.04 -18.22
N LYS A 473 24.40 -12.17 -16.90
CA LYS A 473 23.95 -13.35 -16.17
C LYS A 473 22.93 -12.97 -15.11
N LEU A 474 21.88 -13.78 -14.98
CA LEU A 474 20.84 -13.67 -13.97
C LEU A 474 20.87 -14.89 -13.07
N ILE A 475 21.01 -14.71 -11.75
CA ILE A 475 20.59 -15.69 -10.73
C ILE A 475 19.21 -15.29 -10.26
N TYR A 476 18.27 -16.21 -10.38
CA TYR A 476 16.92 -16.09 -9.85
C TYR A 476 16.76 -16.99 -8.62
N ILE A 477 16.36 -16.39 -7.50
CA ILE A 477 16.18 -17.05 -6.21
C ILE A 477 14.74 -16.86 -5.78
N LYS A 478 14.09 -17.94 -5.33
CA LYS A 478 12.74 -17.91 -4.78
C LYS A 478 12.71 -18.71 -3.48
N PRO A 479 12.07 -18.20 -2.40
CA PRO A 479 11.91 -18.94 -1.16
C PRO A 479 11.29 -20.32 -1.41
N THR A 480 11.92 -21.37 -0.89
CA THR A 480 11.44 -22.75 -1.01
C THR A 480 11.90 -23.57 0.19
N LEU A 481 11.08 -24.54 0.59
CA LEU A 481 11.40 -25.54 1.61
C LEU A 481 11.53 -26.90 0.93
N ARG A 482 12.77 -27.36 0.75
CA ARG A 482 13.04 -28.68 0.15
C ARG A 482 12.74 -29.78 1.15
N VAL A 483 11.79 -30.64 0.80
CA VAL A 483 11.44 -31.82 1.60
C VAL A 483 12.67 -32.73 1.75
N GLY A 484 13.08 -32.98 3.00
CA GLY A 484 14.23 -33.84 3.33
C GLY A 484 15.60 -33.16 3.27
N ALA A 485 15.66 -31.85 2.98
CA ALA A 485 16.89 -31.07 3.16
C ALA A 485 16.97 -30.52 4.60
N PRO A 486 18.17 -30.40 5.18
CA PRO A 486 18.33 -29.75 6.47
C PRO A 486 17.90 -28.29 6.36
N VAL A 487 16.98 -27.86 7.22
CA VAL A 487 16.56 -26.46 7.42
C VAL A 487 16.68 -26.14 8.92
N PRO A 488 16.90 -24.87 9.31
CA PRO A 488 16.86 -24.47 10.71
C PRO A 488 15.57 -24.95 11.40
N TYR A 489 15.68 -25.44 12.64
CA TYR A 489 14.56 -26.12 13.32
C TYR A 489 13.41 -25.18 13.69
N ASP A 490 13.73 -23.93 14.00
CA ASP A 490 12.77 -22.84 14.19
C ASP A 490 11.95 -22.57 12.92
N VAL A 491 12.61 -22.46 11.76
CA VAL A 491 11.95 -22.31 10.45
C VAL A 491 11.11 -23.55 10.13
N TYR A 492 11.63 -24.75 10.41
CA TYR A 492 10.87 -25.99 10.24
C TYR A 492 9.60 -26.01 11.09
N SER A 493 9.73 -25.73 12.40
CA SER A 493 8.59 -25.71 13.32
C SER A 493 7.55 -24.66 12.93
N TYR A 494 7.99 -23.47 12.51
CA TYR A 494 7.12 -22.43 11.99
C TYR A 494 6.36 -22.91 10.75
N ALA A 495 7.09 -23.45 9.78
CA ALA A 495 6.52 -23.99 8.54
C ALA A 495 5.51 -25.11 8.80
N GLU A 496 5.76 -26.03 9.74
CA GLU A 496 4.79 -27.08 10.12
C GLU A 496 3.49 -26.50 10.69
N SER A 497 3.57 -25.40 11.44
CA SER A 497 2.38 -24.71 11.96
C SER A 497 1.67 -23.81 10.93
N ARG A 498 2.33 -23.46 9.82
CA ARG A 498 1.86 -22.50 8.80
C ARG A 498 1.96 -23.10 7.39
N PRO A 499 0.88 -23.71 6.86
CA PRO A 499 0.91 -24.38 5.55
C PRO A 499 1.24 -23.47 4.37
N MET A 500 0.89 -22.18 4.45
CA MET A 500 1.15 -21.22 3.37
C MET A 500 2.59 -20.72 3.35
N PHE A 501 3.36 -20.88 4.42
CA PHE A 501 4.76 -20.43 4.47
C PHE A 501 5.64 -21.22 3.49
N PRO A 502 6.52 -20.56 2.69
CA PRO A 502 6.90 -19.14 2.71
C PRO A 502 6.18 -18.24 1.68
N HIS A 503 4.94 -18.56 1.31
CA HIS A 503 4.11 -17.82 0.36
C HIS A 503 2.78 -17.36 0.99
N GLU A 504 2.82 -16.82 2.22
CA GLU A 504 1.67 -16.13 2.78
C GLU A 504 1.16 -15.01 1.83
N PRO A 505 -0.16 -14.76 1.80
CA PRO A 505 -0.76 -13.83 0.85
C PRO A 505 -0.35 -12.39 1.13
N THR A 506 -0.18 -11.60 0.07
CA THR A 506 0.19 -10.17 0.16
C THR A 506 -0.82 -9.31 0.92
N SER A 507 -2.05 -9.80 1.16
CA SER A 507 -3.01 -9.13 2.04
C SER A 507 -2.59 -9.13 3.51
N ASP A 508 -1.72 -10.05 3.93
CA ASP A 508 -1.12 -10.06 5.27
C ASP A 508 0.13 -9.17 5.28
N GLN A 509 -0.02 -7.99 5.86
CA GLN A 509 1.03 -6.98 5.98
C GLN A 509 1.52 -6.81 7.42
N TRP A 510 1.05 -7.66 8.35
CA TRP A 510 1.23 -7.48 9.79
C TRP A 510 1.97 -8.65 10.42
N PHE A 511 3.25 -8.77 10.08
CA PHE A 511 4.04 -9.91 10.52
C PHE A 511 4.24 -9.93 12.03
N THR A 512 4.07 -11.10 12.63
CA THR A 512 4.56 -11.35 13.99
C THR A 512 6.08 -11.44 14.00
N GLU A 513 6.69 -11.29 15.18
CA GLU A 513 8.14 -11.48 15.35
C GLU A 513 8.60 -12.84 14.80
N SER A 514 7.88 -13.91 15.15
CA SER A 514 8.19 -15.27 14.67
C SER A 514 8.08 -15.42 13.15
N GLN A 515 7.11 -14.75 12.51
CA GLN A 515 6.94 -14.78 11.06
C GLN A 515 8.09 -14.06 10.37
N PHE A 516 8.38 -12.83 10.79
CA PHE A 516 9.48 -12.03 10.23
C PHE A 516 10.83 -12.74 10.38
N GLU A 517 11.11 -13.27 11.57
CA GLU A 517 12.36 -13.99 11.84
C GLU A 517 12.46 -15.29 11.03
N SER A 518 11.37 -16.03 10.87
CA SER A 518 11.35 -17.25 10.04
C SER A 518 11.64 -16.96 8.57
N TYR A 519 11.10 -15.87 8.03
CA TYR A 519 11.43 -15.40 6.67
C TYR A 519 12.90 -15.00 6.53
N ARG A 520 13.43 -14.24 7.50
CA ARG A 520 14.84 -13.83 7.54
C ARG A 520 15.78 -15.03 7.60
N ALA A 521 15.51 -15.97 8.52
CA ALA A 521 16.29 -17.19 8.72
C ALA A 521 16.23 -18.11 7.49
N LEU A 522 15.06 -18.26 6.86
CA LEU A 522 14.93 -19.00 5.61
C LEU A 522 15.77 -18.37 4.49
N GLY A 523 15.70 -17.04 4.31
CA GLY A 523 16.50 -16.34 3.31
C GLY A 523 18.01 -16.53 3.50
N PHE A 524 18.47 -16.43 4.76
CA PHE A 524 19.87 -16.67 5.10
C PHE A 524 20.29 -18.11 4.78
N HIS A 525 19.49 -19.09 5.20
CA HIS A 525 19.74 -20.50 4.93
C HIS A 525 19.81 -20.79 3.42
N LEU A 526 18.88 -20.24 2.62
CA LEU A 526 18.87 -20.45 1.17
C LEU A 526 20.15 -19.92 0.51
N LEU A 527 20.59 -18.72 0.88
CA LEU A 527 21.82 -18.14 0.32
C LEU A 527 23.07 -18.91 0.77
N GLU A 528 23.12 -19.40 2.01
CA GLU A 528 24.18 -20.27 2.49
C GLU A 528 24.28 -21.55 1.66
N GLN A 529 23.14 -22.18 1.35
CA GLN A 529 23.09 -23.37 0.49
C GLN A 529 23.49 -23.07 -0.96
N VAL A 530 23.04 -21.95 -1.52
CA VAL A 530 23.41 -21.51 -2.87
C VAL A 530 24.92 -21.27 -2.98
N GLY A 531 25.52 -20.61 -1.97
CA GLY A 531 26.95 -20.34 -1.87
C GLY A 531 27.80 -21.50 -1.32
N ALA A 532 27.21 -22.65 -1.00
CA ALA A 532 27.86 -23.79 -0.36
C ALA A 532 28.66 -23.44 0.92
N GLY A 533 28.14 -22.50 1.72
CA GLY A 533 28.74 -22.05 2.98
C GLY A 533 30.06 -21.28 2.83
N LYS A 534 30.43 -20.88 1.61
CA LYS A 534 31.66 -20.12 1.35
C LYS A 534 31.40 -18.62 1.42
N SER A 535 32.42 -17.87 1.81
CA SER A 535 32.47 -16.42 1.63
C SER A 535 33.12 -16.09 0.29
N PHE A 536 32.63 -15.07 -0.39
CA PHE A 536 33.09 -14.65 -1.71
C PHE A 536 33.59 -13.21 -1.66
N ALA A 537 34.69 -12.91 -2.35
CA ALA A 537 35.24 -11.56 -2.41
C ALA A 537 34.50 -10.69 -3.44
N SER A 538 33.85 -11.32 -4.42
CA SER A 538 33.07 -10.63 -5.46
C SER A 538 31.80 -11.37 -5.85
N LEU A 539 30.83 -10.63 -6.40
CA LEU A 539 29.62 -11.22 -6.97
C LEU A 539 29.97 -12.17 -8.13
N THR A 540 31.02 -11.91 -8.90
CA THR A 540 31.47 -12.77 -9.99
C THR A 540 31.90 -14.15 -9.51
N GLU A 541 32.70 -14.22 -8.44
CA GLU A 541 33.10 -15.49 -7.82
C GLU A 541 31.89 -16.27 -7.31
N PHE A 542 30.95 -15.58 -6.66
CA PHE A 542 29.70 -16.18 -6.22
C PHE A 542 28.92 -16.77 -7.40
N MET A 543 28.74 -16.01 -8.48
CA MET A 543 28.03 -16.45 -9.68
C MET A 543 28.67 -17.70 -10.30
N GLN A 544 30.01 -17.72 -10.43
CA GLN A 544 30.74 -18.86 -10.96
C GLN A 544 30.57 -20.12 -10.10
N GLN A 545 30.60 -19.97 -8.77
CA GLN A 545 30.37 -21.09 -7.86
C GLN A 545 28.93 -21.60 -7.95
N VAL A 546 27.94 -20.72 -8.11
CA VAL A 546 26.54 -21.12 -8.29
C VAL A 546 26.33 -21.87 -9.60
N GLU A 547 26.90 -21.40 -10.71
CA GLU A 547 26.85 -22.11 -12.00
C GLU A 547 27.46 -23.51 -11.89
N LYS A 548 28.63 -23.62 -11.26
CA LYS A 548 29.29 -24.90 -10.98
C LYS A 548 28.41 -25.84 -10.15
N ASN A 549 27.78 -25.35 -9.09
CA ASN A 549 26.88 -26.14 -8.24
C ASN A 549 25.68 -26.67 -9.03
N ILE A 550 25.10 -25.85 -9.91
CA ILE A 550 23.96 -26.25 -10.75
C ILE A 550 24.39 -27.27 -11.81
N GLU A 551 25.59 -27.14 -12.38
CA GLU A 551 26.22 -28.13 -13.26
C GLU A 551 26.42 -29.49 -12.58
N GLU A 552 27.12 -29.52 -11.45
CA GLU A 552 27.39 -30.76 -10.71
C GLU A 552 26.10 -31.49 -10.31
N ALA A 553 25.11 -30.75 -9.81
CA ALA A 553 23.81 -31.31 -9.43
C ALA A 553 22.98 -31.80 -10.63
N SER A 554 23.22 -31.27 -11.84
CA SER A 554 22.60 -31.79 -13.07
C SER A 554 23.27 -33.08 -13.55
N THR A 555 24.60 -33.13 -13.56
CA THR A 555 25.39 -34.29 -14.01
C THR A 555 25.19 -35.50 -13.11
N ALA A 556 25.22 -35.31 -11.79
CA ALA A 556 24.98 -36.36 -10.80
C ALA A 556 23.59 -37.00 -10.89
N ARG A 557 22.66 -36.37 -11.62
CA ARG A 557 21.31 -36.89 -11.82
C ARG A 557 21.15 -37.62 -13.15
N SER A 558 21.79 -37.18 -14.22
CA SER A 558 21.83 -37.95 -15.47
C SER A 558 22.39 -39.36 -15.23
N SER A 559 23.43 -39.47 -14.41
CA SER A 559 24.01 -40.76 -14.01
C SER A 559 23.11 -41.63 -13.12
N LYS A 560 22.06 -41.06 -12.50
CA LYS A 560 21.07 -41.79 -11.68
C LYS A 560 19.81 -42.18 -12.47
N LEU A 561 19.62 -41.64 -13.67
CA LEU A 561 18.52 -41.97 -14.58
C LEU A 561 18.94 -43.00 -15.64
N GLU A 562 20.24 -43.18 -15.86
CA GLU A 562 20.84 -44.19 -16.75
C GLU A 562 21.13 -45.54 -16.05
N VAL A 563 20.89 -45.63 -14.74
CA VAL A 563 20.93 -46.85 -13.92
C VAL A 563 19.52 -47.17 -13.48
#